data_AF-A0A1J3HBF8-F1
#
_entry.id   AF-A0A1J3HBF8-F1
#
_cell.length_a   1.000
_cell.length_b   1.000
_cell.length_c   1.000
_cell.angle_alpha   90.00
_cell.angle_beta   90.00
_cell.angle_gamma   90.00
#
_symmetry.space_group_name_H-M   'P 1'
#
loop_
_entity.id
_entity.type
_entity.pdbx_description
1 polymer ?
#
loop_
_entity_poly.entity_id
_entity_poly.type
_entity_poly.pdbx_seq_one_letter_code
_entity_poly.pdbx_strand_id
1 'polypeptide(L)' 'MSMFPSFQLLELNIISAQDLAPVSRKMKTYAVAWVHSERKLTTRVDYNGGANPTWNDKFVFRVNEEFLYADTSAVVIE' A
#
# COMPACT_ATOMS: atom_id res chain seq x y z
N MET A 1 27.81 12.93 15.36
CA MET A 1 26.37 12.95 15.07
C MET A 1 26.20 12.82 13.57
N SER A 2 25.44 11.82 13.12
CA SER A 2 25.11 11.65 11.69
C SER A 2 24.37 12.91 11.20
N MET A 3 24.81 13.48 10.08
CA MET A 3 24.16 14.64 9.44
C MET A 3 22.85 14.26 8.73
N PHE A 4 22.50 12.96 8.67
CA PHE A 4 21.27 12.48 8.04
C PHE A 4 20.50 11.56 9.00
N PRO A 5 19.17 11.73 9.14
CA PRO A 5 18.36 10.77 9.86
C PRO A 5 18.47 9.40 9.18
N SER A 6 18.69 8.36 9.98
CA SER A 6 18.64 6.97 9.52
C SER A 6 17.22 6.63 9.09
N PHE A 7 17.10 5.89 7.99
CA PHE A 7 15.83 5.35 7.52
C PHE A 7 16.05 3.94 6.97
N GLN A 8 14.99 3.15 7.00
CA GLN A 8 14.91 1.87 6.30
C GLN A 8 13.89 1.96 5.17
N LEU A 9 13.99 1.03 4.22
CA LEU A 9 13.01 0.86 3.17
C LEU A 9 12.06 -0.28 3.51
N LEU A 10 10.77 0.05 3.64
CA LEU A 10 9.71 -0.95 3.74
C LEU A 10 9.17 -1.22 2.34
N GLU A 11 9.41 -2.43 1.85
CA GLU A 11 8.87 -2.90 0.57
C GLU A 11 7.57 -3.68 0.79
N LEU A 12 6.52 -3.31 0.06
CA LEU A 12 5.23 -3.98 0.07
C LEU A 12 4.87 -4.40 -1.35
N ASN A 13 4.61 -5.68 -1.56
CA ASN A 13 4.19 -6.23 -2.84
C ASN A 13 2.67 -6.47 -2.81
N ILE A 14 1.91 -5.64 -3.52
CA ILE A 14 0.46 -5.75 -3.64
C ILE A 14 0.13 -6.57 -4.88
N ILE A 15 -0.19 -7.85 -4.67
CA ILE A 15 -0.36 -8.81 -5.75
C ILE A 15 -1.79 -8.75 -6.30
N SER A 16 -2.78 -8.98 -5.44
CA SER A 16 -4.19 -9.11 -5.83
C SER A 16 -5.13 -8.88 -4.64
N ALA A 17 -6.44 -8.80 -4.93
CA ALA A 17 -7.51 -8.93 -3.95
C ALA A 17 -8.50 -10.01 -4.40
N GLN A 18 -9.32 -10.49 -3.47
CA GLN A 18 -10.32 -11.54 -3.72
C GLN A 18 -11.65 -11.14 -3.08
N ASP A 19 -12.75 -11.54 -3.73
CA ASP A 19 -14.11 -11.40 -3.22
C ASP A 19 -14.50 -9.97 -2.79
N LEU A 20 -14.02 -8.95 -3.50
CA LEU A 20 -14.45 -7.58 -3.25
C LEU A 20 -15.96 -7.44 -3.46
N ALA A 21 -16.61 -6.67 -2.58
CA ALA A 21 -18.04 -6.43 -2.68
C ALA A 21 -18.40 -5.83 -4.07
N PRO A 22 -19.37 -6.41 -4.80
CA PRO A 22 -19.70 -5.94 -6.13
C PRO A 22 -20.48 -4.63 -6.05
N VAL A 23 -19.81 -3.52 -6.36
CA VAL A 23 -20.41 -2.17 -6.33
C VAL A 23 -20.98 -1.75 -7.69
N SER A 24 -20.55 -2.39 -8.78
CA SER A 24 -21.05 -2.12 -10.13
C SER A 24 -20.73 -3.28 -11.08
N ARG A 25 -21.35 -3.27 -12.27
CA ARG A 25 -21.06 -4.26 -13.33
C ARG A 25 -19.66 -4.09 -13.95
N LYS A 26 -19.10 -2.89 -13.90
CA LYS A 26 -17.76 -2.56 -14.43
C LYS A 26 -16.96 -1.88 -13.33
N MET A 27 -16.30 -2.69 -12.51
CA MET A 27 -15.47 -2.19 -11.42
C MET A 27 -14.13 -1.68 -11.96
N LYS A 28 -13.63 -0.62 -11.34
CA LYS A 28 -12.31 -0.05 -11.57
C LYS A 28 -11.56 -0.15 -10.25
N THR A 29 -10.87 -1.25 -10.05
CA THR A 29 -10.32 -1.62 -8.76
C THR A 29 -8.86 -1.24 -8.67
N TYR A 30 -8.48 -0.64 -7.54
CA TYR A 30 -7.12 -0.28 -7.20
C TYR A 30 -6.99 -0.38 -5.67
N ALA A 31 -5.77 -0.58 -5.19
CA ALA A 31 -5.48 -0.53 -3.77
C ALA A 31 -4.72 0.76 -3.44
N VAL A 32 -4.93 1.27 -2.25
CA VAL A 32 -4.22 2.42 -1.69
C VAL A 32 -3.53 1.97 -0.41
N ALA A 33 -2.22 2.24 -0.28
CA ALA A 33 -1.50 1.92 0.94
C ALA A 33 -0.71 3.11 1.49
N TRP A 34 -0.58 3.18 2.81
CA TRP A 34 0.24 4.19 3.47
C TRP A 34 0.72 3.77 4.86
N VAL A 35 1.87 4.32 5.23
CA VAL A 35 2.43 4.30 6.60
C VAL A 35 2.20 5.62 7.34
N HIS A 36 2.02 6.71 6.59
CA HIS A 36 1.64 8.03 7.08
C HIS A 36 0.47 8.52 6.24
N SER A 37 -0.58 9.04 6.87
CA SER A 37 -1.83 9.43 6.21
C SER A 37 -1.66 10.42 5.04
N GLU A 38 -0.60 11.22 5.06
CA GLU A 38 -0.26 12.20 4.01
C GLU A 38 0.52 11.60 2.83
N ARG A 39 1.01 10.36 2.94
CA ARG A 39 1.88 9.70 1.95
C ARG A 39 1.26 8.40 1.47
N LYS A 40 0.20 8.53 0.67
CA LYS A 40 -0.50 7.41 0.04
C LYS A 40 0.15 7.02 -1.28
N LEU A 41 0.30 5.72 -1.50
CA LEU A 41 0.67 5.12 -2.78
C LEU A 41 -0.52 4.32 -3.31
N THR A 42 -0.70 4.30 -4.63
CA THR A 42 -1.84 3.65 -5.28
C THR A 42 -1.35 2.69 -6.35
N THR A 43 -2.00 1.53 -6.47
CA THR A 43 -1.70 0.59 -7.54
C THR A 43 -2.21 1.16 -8.86
N ARG A 44 -1.88 0.49 -9.96
CA ARG A 44 -2.61 0.68 -11.22
C ARG A 44 -4.08 0.28 -11.03
N VAL A 45 -4.94 0.81 -11.90
CA VAL A 45 -6.35 0.40 -11.94
C VAL A 45 -6.44 -0.89 -12.76
N ASP A 46 -7.04 -1.92 -12.16
CA ASP A 46 -7.53 -3.08 -12.88
C ASP A 46 -8.97 -2.82 -13.33
N TYR A 47 -9.21 -2.99 -14.62
CA TYR A 47 -10.50 -2.78 -15.27
C TYR A 47 -11.24 -4.09 -15.55
N ASN A 48 -10.57 -5.23 -15.37
CA ASN A 48 -11.04 -6.53 -15.86
C ASN A 48 -11.30 -7.52 -14.73
N GLY A 49 -10.49 -7.55 -13.68
CA GLY A 49 -10.60 -8.54 -12.60
C GLY A 49 -11.86 -8.41 -11.73
N GLY A 50 -12.57 -7.28 -11.81
CA GLY A 50 -13.85 -7.11 -11.13
C GLY A 50 -13.71 -7.23 -9.62
N ALA A 51 -14.34 -8.25 -9.03
CA ALA A 51 -14.23 -8.54 -7.60
C ALA A 51 -12.89 -9.22 -7.21
N ASN A 52 -12.12 -9.70 -8.18
CA ASN A 52 -10.87 -10.44 -7.98
C ASN A 52 -9.71 -9.83 -8.78
N PRO A 53 -9.32 -8.58 -8.49
CA PRO A 53 -8.32 -7.88 -9.28
C PRO A 53 -6.90 -8.36 -9.03
N THR A 54 -6.03 -8.15 -10.03
CA THR A 54 -4.58 -8.39 -9.93
C THR A 54 -3.83 -7.14 -10.36
N TRP A 55 -2.86 -6.71 -9.56
CA TRP A 55 -2.05 -5.51 -9.78
C TRP A 55 -0.57 -5.84 -9.95
N ASN A 56 -0.03 -6.64 -9.03
CA ASN A 56 1.40 -6.97 -8.97
C ASN A 56 2.30 -5.71 -8.91
N ASP A 57 1.85 -4.73 -8.13
CA ASP A 57 2.54 -3.47 -7.91
C ASP A 57 3.42 -3.57 -6.65
N LYS A 58 4.57 -2.89 -6.67
CA LYS A 58 5.49 -2.78 -5.54
C LYS A 58 5.49 -1.35 -5.00
N PHE A 59 5.23 -1.21 -3.72
CA PHE A 59 5.39 0.04 -2.98
C PHE A 59 6.65 0.02 -2.14
N VAL A 60 7.30 1.17 -2.06
CA VAL A 60 8.49 1.35 -1.22
C VAL A 60 8.29 2.60 -0.38
N PHE A 61 8.26 2.43 0.93
CA PHE A 61 8.17 3.52 1.90
C PHE A 61 9.51 3.72 2.58
N ARG A 62 9.91 4.98 2.79
CA ARG A 62 10.97 5.31 3.74
C ARG A 62 10.35 5.41 5.13
N VAL A 63 10.86 4.62 6.07
CA VAL A 63 10.44 4.62 7.47
C VAL A 63 11.63 4.95 8.36
N ASN A 64 11.42 5.77 9.38
CA ASN A 64 12.44 6.13 10.36
C ASN A 64 12.48 5.11 11.51
N GLU A 65 13.47 5.25 12.38
CA GLU A 65 13.62 4.39 13.56
C GLU A 65 12.40 4.49 14.49
N GLU A 66 11.79 5.68 14.65
CA GLU A 66 10.59 5.83 15.46
C GLU A 66 9.43 4.96 14.96
N PHE A 67 9.21 4.91 13.64
CA PHE A 67 8.21 4.01 13.06
C PHE A 67 8.64 2.53 13.18
N LEU A 68 9.92 2.19 13.05
CA LEU A 68 10.34 0.80 13.12
C LEU A 68 10.20 0.18 14.52
N TYR A 69 10.36 0.99 15.57
CA TYR A 69 10.37 0.53 16.96
C TYR A 69 9.10 0.86 17.75
N ALA A 70 8.15 1.61 17.18
CA ALA A 70 6.89 1.89 17.86
C ALA A 70 5.93 0.69 17.82
N ASP A 71 5.33 0.37 18.96
CA ASP A 71 4.35 -0.72 19.10
C ASP A 71 3.07 -0.48 18.28
N THR A 72 2.80 0.77 17.91
CA THR A 72 1.60 1.19 17.17
C THR A 72 1.83 1.31 15.67
N SER A 73 2.99 0.89 15.16
CA SER A 73 3.30 1.04 13.75
C SER A 73 2.45 0.12 12.88
N ALA A 74 1.81 0.72 11.88
CA ALA A 74 0.89 0.03 11.00
C ALA A 74 1.06 0.50 9.56
N VAL A 75 0.87 -0.43 8.64
CA VAL A 75 0.61 -0.13 7.23
C VAL A 75 -0.90 -0.27 7.03
N VAL A 76 -1.53 0.75 6.49
CA VAL A 76 -2.95 0.68 6.11
C VAL A 76 -3.04 0.36 4.61
N ILE A 77 -3.99 -0.50 4.25
CA ILE A 77 -4.32 -0.86 2.87
C ILE A 77 -5.84 -0.76 2.72
N GLU A 78 -6.29 -0.04 1.71
CA GLU A 78 -7.70 0.11 1.30
C GLU A 78 -7.91 -0.34 -0.15
#